data_AF-A0A6V7WKE4-F1
#
_entry.id   AF-A0A6V7WKE4-F1
#
_cell.length_a   1.000
_cell.length_b   1.000
_cell.length_c   1.000
_cell.angle_alpha   90.00
_cell.angle_beta   90.00
_cell.angle_gamma   90.00
#
_symmetry.space_group_name_H-M   'P 1'
#
loop_
_entity.id
_entity.type
_entity.pdbx_description
1 polymer ?
#
loop_
_entity_poly.entity_id
_entity_poly.type
_entity_poly.pdbx_seq_one_letter_code
_entity_poly.pdbx_strand_id
1 'polypeptide(L)' 'MAAAVVNRVCEETTTLGDITIEKGTVVSADLFTLHRDKKIWGEDAEEFRPERWLLNENINTPTEYYYPFGEGREFVLE' A
#
# COMPACT_ATOMS: atom_id res chain seq x y z
N MET A 1 -5.97 -3.79 12.97
CA MET A 1 -6.15 -4.82 11.91
C MET A 1 -5.55 -4.25 10.63
N ALA A 2 -4.64 -4.95 9.94
CA ALA A 2 -4.03 -4.41 8.72
C ALA A 2 -5.06 -4.34 7.58
N ALA A 3 -5.06 -3.26 6.80
CA ALA A 3 -6.00 -3.08 5.70
C ALA A 3 -5.56 -3.87 4.47
N ALA A 4 -6.43 -4.76 3.96
CA ALA A 4 -6.18 -5.46 2.70
C ALA A 4 -6.49 -4.56 1.49
N VAL A 5 -7.55 -3.77 1.58
CA VAL A 5 -7.99 -2.83 0.54
C VAL A 5 -8.48 -1.55 1.21
N VAL A 6 -8.12 -0.40 0.65
CA VAL A 6 -8.61 0.92 1.09
C VAL A 6 -9.40 1.57 -0.03
N ASN A 7 -10.68 1.84 0.24
CA ASN A 7 -11.59 2.43 -0.74
C ASN A 7 -11.80 3.93 -0.49
N ARG A 8 -11.89 4.70 -1.57
CA ARG A 8 -12.29 6.11 -1.58
C ARG A 8 -13.30 6.35 -2.70
N VAL A 9 -14.17 7.32 -2.51
CA VAL A 9 -15.05 7.82 -3.57
C VAL A 9 -14.47 9.14 -4.06
N CYS A 10 -14.37 9.30 -5.36
CA CYS A 10 -13.92 10.54 -5.98
C CYS A 10 -15.02 11.61 -5.81
N GLU A 11 -14.77 12.63 -4.99
CA GLU A 11 -15.80 13.65 -4.67
C GLU A 11 -15.98 14.68 -5.80
N GLU A 12 -14.95 14.88 -6.62
CA GLU A 12 -14.88 15.80 -7.74
C GLU A 12 -14.06 15.18 -8.87
N THR A 13 -14.53 15.29 -10.13
CA THR A 13 -13.80 14.75 -11.30
C THR A 13 -12.39 15.32 -11.34
N THR A 14 -11.40 14.43 -11.42
CA THR A 14 -9.97 14.80 -11.36
C THR A 14 -9.14 13.92 -12.27
N THR A 15 -7.85 14.22 -12.40
CA THR A 15 -6.91 13.44 -13.19
C THR A 15 -5.81 12.88 -12.29
N LEU A 16 -5.57 11.57 -12.41
CA LEU A 16 -4.45 10.86 -11.80
C LEU A 16 -3.49 10.44 -12.93
N GLY A 17 -2.37 11.15 -13.07
CA GLY A 17 -1.47 10.97 -14.22
C GLY A 17 -2.19 11.32 -15.52
N ASP A 18 -2.33 10.34 -16.43
CA ASP A 18 -3.06 10.49 -17.69
C ASP A 18 -4.51 9.95 -17.61
N ILE A 19 -4.95 9.51 -16.44
CA ILE A 19 -6.27 8.89 -16.24
C ILE A 19 -7.24 9.91 -15.64
N THR A 20 -8.38 10.13 -16.29
CA THR A 20 -9.49 10.92 -15.72
C THR A 20 -10.38 10.02 -14.87
N ILE A 21 -10.64 10.45 -13.64
CA ILE A 21 -11.50 9.76 -12.67
C ILE A 21 -12.71 10.66 -12.44
N GLU A 22 -13.88 10.17 -12.84
CA GLU A 22 -15.12 10.92 -12.70
C GLU A 22 -15.62 10.96 -11.26
N LYS A 23 -16.30 12.05 -10.87
CA LYS A 23 -17.02 12.15 -9.61
C LYS A 23 -17.93 10.94 -9.39
N GLY A 24 -17.89 10.37 -8.18
CA GLY A 24 -18.63 9.19 -7.77
C GLY A 24 -17.91 7.87 -8.05
N THR A 25 -16.79 7.88 -8.79
CA THR A 25 -15.98 6.67 -9.02
C THR A 25 -15.37 6.18 -7.71
N VAL A 26 -15.51 4.88 -7.43
CA VAL A 26 -14.80 4.23 -6.33
C VAL A 26 -13.38 3.89 -6.78
N VAL A 27 -12.39 4.42 -6.07
CA VAL A 27 -10.97 4.09 -6.25
C VAL A 27 -10.56 3.18 -5.10
N SER A 28 -9.97 2.04 -5.44
CA SER A 28 -9.54 1.02 -4.48
C SER A 28 -8.02 0.89 -4.52
N ALA A 29 -7.35 1.09 -3.40
CA ALA A 29 -5.95 0.75 -3.23
C ALA A 29 -5.84 -0.70 -2.74
N ASP A 30 -5.31 -1.59 -3.58
CA ASP A 30 -5.06 -3.00 -3.24
C ASP A 30 -3.73 -3.14 -2.50
N LEU A 31 -3.79 -2.99 -1.18
CA LEU A 31 -2.62 -3.10 -0.31
C LEU A 31 -2.19 -4.56 -0.12
N PHE A 32 -3.12 -5.51 -0.25
CA PHE A 32 -2.82 -6.94 -0.14
C PHE A 32 -1.83 -7.38 -1.21
N THR A 33 -2.08 -7.02 -2.47
CA THR A 33 -1.18 -7.32 -3.59
C THR A 33 0.11 -6.50 -3.47
N LEU A 34 0.03 -5.22 -3.08
CA LEU A 34 1.21 -4.37 -2.89
C LEU A 34 2.20 -4.95 -1.87
N HIS A 35 1.72 -5.48 -0.74
CA HIS A 35 2.56 -6.08 0.30
C HIS A 35 3.12 -7.46 -0.07
N ARG A 36 2.72 -8.01 -1.21
CA ARG A 36 3.13 -9.35 -1.71
C ARG A 36 3.80 -9.29 -3.08
N ASP A 37 3.97 -8.11 -3.66
CA ASP A 37 4.61 -7.99 -4.95
C ASP A 37 6.09 -8.39 -4.85
N LYS A 38 6.45 -9.49 -5.50
CA LYS A 38 7.82 -10.00 -5.54
C LYS A 38 8.84 -9.03 -6.13
N LYS A 39 8.40 -8.05 -6.94
CA LYS A 39 9.29 -7.01 -7.47
C LYS A 39 9.74 -6.03 -6.37
N ILE A 40 8.92 -5.85 -5.34
CA ILE A 40 9.17 -4.97 -4.21
C ILE A 40 9.79 -5.79 -3.07
N TRP A 41 9.15 -6.91 -2.74
CA TRP A 41 9.44 -7.74 -1.57
C TRP A 41 10.27 -8.98 -1.90
N GLY A 42 10.84 -9.10 -3.10
CA GLY A 42 11.66 -10.27 -3.48
C GLY A 42 10.87 -11.58 -3.56
N GLU A 43 11.57 -12.69 -3.84
CA GLU A 43 10.92 -13.99 -4.01
C GLU A 43 10.25 -14.53 -2.74
N ASP A 44 10.70 -14.06 -1.57
CA ASP A 44 10.18 -14.42 -0.24
C ASP A 44 8.96 -13.58 0.19
N ALA A 45 8.31 -12.85 -0.73
CA ALA A 45 7.19 -11.95 -0.44
C ALA A 45 5.97 -12.60 0.25
N GLU A 46 5.77 -13.90 0.06
CA GLU A 46 4.68 -14.67 0.69
C GLU A 46 5.08 -15.31 2.03
N GLU A 47 6.36 -15.21 2.42
CA GLU A 47 6.86 -15.82 3.64
C GLU A 47 6.68 -14.89 4.84
N PHE A 48 6.26 -15.45 5.97
CA PHE A 48 6.30 -14.72 7.24
C PHE A 48 7.75 -14.61 7.72
N ARG A 49 8.37 -13.46 7.44
CA ARG A 49 9.78 -13.18 7.75
C ARG A 49 9.95 -11.93 8.63
N PRO A 50 9.78 -12.03 9.97
CA PRO A 50 9.92 -10.90 10.88
C PRO A 50 11.29 -10.24 10.85
N GLU A 51 12.34 -10.98 10.50
CA GLU A 51 13.72 -10.50 10.41
C GLU A 51 13.85 -9.32 9.46
N ARG A 52 12.94 -9.21 8.48
CA ARG A 52 12.84 -8.08 7.55
C ARG A 52 12.69 -6.73 8.26
N TRP A 53 12.25 -6.69 9.50
CA TRP A 53 12.07 -5.45 10.26
C TRP A 53 13.21 -5.16 11.24
N LEU A 54 14.25 -6.01 11.27
CA LEU A 54 15.40 -5.82 12.14
C LEU A 54 16.36 -4.81 11.52
N LEU A 55 16.78 -3.83 12.34
CA LEU A 55 17.79 -2.84 11.95
C LEU A 55 19.17 -3.51 11.92
N ASN A 56 19.66 -3.82 10.72
CA ASN A 56 21.06 -4.17 10.49
C ASN A 56 21.53 -3.66 9.12
N GLU A 57 22.84 -3.59 8.93
CA GLU A 57 23.48 -3.02 7.74
C GLU A 57 23.15 -3.72 6.41
N ASN A 58 22.56 -4.92 6.45
CA ASN A 58 22.31 -5.75 5.27
C ASN A 58 20.82 -5.92 4.94
N ILE A 59 19.91 -5.32 5.71
CA ILE A 59 18.46 -5.40 5.48
C ILE A 59 17.97 -4.08 4.92
N ASN A 60 17.64 -4.08 3.64
CA ASN A 60 16.99 -2.96 2.96
C ASN A 60 15.50 -3.30 2.76
N THR A 61 14.68 -2.91 3.72
CA THR A 61 13.23 -3.17 3.67
C THR A 61 12.53 -2.06 2.90
N PRO A 62 11.65 -2.38 1.92
CA PRO A 62 10.97 -1.38 1.09
C PRO A 62 9.86 -0.66 1.88
N THR A 63 10.25 0.13 2.87
CA THR A 63 9.32 0.82 3.78
C THR A 63 8.38 1.79 3.06
N GLU A 64 8.82 2.33 1.93
CA GLU A 64 8.05 3.20 1.03
C GLU A 64 6.90 2.48 0.29
N TYR A 65 6.83 1.16 0.39
CA TYR A 65 5.72 0.35 -0.14
C TYR A 65 4.91 -0.34 0.96
N TYR A 66 5.14 0.03 2.23
CA TYR A 66 4.49 -0.57 3.38
C TYR A 66 3.48 0.35 4.03
N TYR A 67 2.21 0.14 3.68
CA TYR A 67 1.06 0.92 4.17
C TYR A 67 0.06 0.05 4.96
N PRO A 68 0.45 -0.62 6.06
CA PRO A 68 -0.44 -1.54 6.79
C PRO A 68 -1.72 -0.87 7.33
N PHE A 69 -1.69 0.46 7.49
CA PHE A 69 -2.79 1.26 8.00
C PHE A 69 -3.27 2.33 7.00
N GLY A 70 -2.90 2.19 5.73
CA GLY A 70 -3.13 3.19 4.70
C GLY A 70 -2.19 4.40 4.80
N GLU A 71 -2.54 5.47 4.10
CA GLU A 71 -1.77 6.72 4.03
C GLU A 71 -2.73 7.92 3.84
N GLY A 72 -2.24 9.13 4.07
CA GLY A 72 -2.96 10.38 3.83
C GLY A 72 -3.89 10.78 4.98
N ARG A 73 -4.81 11.72 4.73
CA ARG A 73 -5.68 12.32 5.76
C ARG A 73 -6.47 11.30 6.62
N GLU A 74 -6.72 10.14 6.05
CA GLU A 74 -7.57 9.10 6.62
C GLU A 74 -6.74 7.84 7.00
N PHE A 75 -5.43 7.96 7.21
CA PHE A 75 -4.64 6.87 7.80
C PHE A 75 -5.05 6.67 9.26
N VAL A 76 -5.03 5.42 9.74
CA VAL A 76 -5.49 5.08 11.10
C VAL A 76 -4.30 4.57 11.93
N LEU A 77 -3.92 5.30 12.98
CA LEU A 77 -3.01 4.79 14.03
C LEU A 77 -3.85 4.53 15.28
N GLU A 78 -4.44 3.34 15.36
CA GLU A 78 -5.10 2.85 16.58
C GLU A 78 -4.48 1.53 17.02
#